data_AF-A0A7V1Q3D4-F1
#
_entry.id   AF-A0A7V1Q3D4-F1
#
_cell.length_a   1.000
_cell.length_b   1.000
_cell.length_c   1.000
_cell.angle_alpha   90.00
_cell.angle_beta   90.00
_cell.angle_gamma   90.00
#
_symmetry.space_group_name_H-M   'P 1'
#
loop_
_entity.id
_entity.type
_entity.pdbx_description
1 polymer ?
#
loop_
_entity_poly.entity_id
_entity_poly.type
_entity_poly.pdbx_seq_one_letter_code
_entity_poly.pdbx_strand_id
1 'polypeptide(L)'
;MSEQEFQKQFNKLLEKINGLPSDQQGKLQDMASETKNRHEKMKKTISELQDSLDYLRVSVKYLVFDLEATRRENKQLRSLLERRPDSNN
;
A
#
# COMPACT_ATOMS: atom_id res chain seq x y z
N MET A 1 8.69 10.75 11.68
CA MET A 1 9.86 11.41 11.07
C MET A 1 9.63 11.50 9.58
N SER A 2 9.82 12.68 9.01
CA SER A 2 9.82 12.85 7.55
C SER A 2 11.13 12.31 6.95
N GLU A 3 11.11 12.00 5.65
CA GLU A 3 12.33 11.63 4.90
C GLU A 3 13.42 12.69 5.07
N GLN A 4 13.04 13.97 5.04
CA GLN A 4 13.96 15.09 5.16
C GLN A 4 14.63 15.13 6.54
N GLU A 5 13.89 14.82 7.61
CA GLU A 5 14.44 14.72 8.97
C GLU A 5 15.40 13.53 9.09
N PHE A 6 15.05 12.38 8.50
CA PHE A 6 15.92 11.20 8.51
C PHE A 6 17.24 11.49 7.79
N GLN A 7 17.19 12.03 6.57
CA GLN A 7 18.39 12.38 5.79
C GLN A 7 19.26 13.41 6.52
N LYS A 8 18.64 14.41 7.14
CA LYS A 8 19.37 15.43 7.91
C LYS A 8 20.11 14.83 9.11
N GLN A 9 19.47 13.93 9.87
CA GLN A 9 20.11 13.27 11.00
C GLN A 9 21.15 12.25 10.56
N PHE A 10 20.90 11.56 9.45
CA PHE A 10 21.83 10.59 8.88
C PHE A 10 23.11 11.25 8.38
N ASN A 11 23.00 12.37 7.68
CA ASN A 11 24.16 13.15 7.23
C ASN A 11 24.98 13.68 8.42
N LYS A 12 24.32 14.16 9.47
CA LYS A 12 25.00 14.55 10.73
C LYS A 12 25.73 13.38 11.39
N LEU A 13 25.16 12.17 11.32
CA LEU A 13 25.79 10.97 11.86
C LEU A 13 27.03 10.59 11.04
N LEU A 14 26.95 10.65 9.71
CA LEU A 14 28.08 10.39 8.82
C LEU A 14 29.22 11.38 9.03
N GLU A 15 28.92 12.68 9.16
CA GLU A 15 29.93 13.71 9.48
C GLU A 15 30.68 13.39 10.78
N LYS A 16 29.96 12.94 11.81
CA LYS A 16 30.57 12.54 13.09
C LYS A 16 31.44 11.29 12.97
N ILE A 17 31.02 10.32 12.16
CA ILE A 17 31.81 9.09 11.91
C ILE A 17 33.11 9.44 11.17
N ASN A 18 33.05 10.35 10.20
CA ASN A 18 34.23 10.82 9.45
C ASN A 18 35.25 11.59 10.31
N GLY A 19 34.85 12.10 11.48
CA GLY A 19 35.75 12.76 12.43
C GLY A 19 36.44 11.84 13.44
N LEU A 20 36.15 10.53 13.43
CA LEU A 20 36.73 9.55 14.37
C LEU A 20 38.05 8.96 13.83
N PRO A 21 38.95 8.47 14.73
CA PRO A 21 40.17 7.77 14.33
C PRO A 21 39.87 6.54 13.45
N SER A 22 40.75 6.25 12.49
CA SER A 22 40.58 5.24 11.44
C SER A 22 40.21 3.83 11.94
N ASP A 23 40.67 3.47 13.14
CA ASP A 23 40.44 2.14 13.74
C ASP A 23 38.96 1.87 14.08
N GLN A 24 38.13 2.91 14.26
CA GLN A 24 36.70 2.77 14.58
C GLN A 24 35.78 3.17 13.43
N GLN A 25 36.30 3.79 12.37
CA GLN A 25 35.52 4.30 11.24
C GLN A 25 34.82 3.20 10.43
N GLY A 26 35.55 2.14 10.05
CA GLY A 26 35.02 1.12 9.13
C GLY A 26 33.74 0.47 9.64
N LYS A 27 33.74 -0.03 10.89
CA LYS A 27 32.58 -0.71 11.48
C LYS A 27 31.37 0.21 11.65
N LEU A 28 31.58 1.48 12.00
CA LEU A 28 30.51 2.46 12.14
C LEU A 28 29.90 2.85 10.79
N GLN A 29 30.75 2.98 9.77
CA GLN A 29 30.32 3.29 8.41
C GLN A 29 29.52 2.14 7.78
N ASP A 30 29.92 0.89 8.04
CA ASP A 30 29.19 -0.31 7.62
C ASP A 30 27.80 -0.37 8.28
N MET A 31 27.70 -0.15 9.60
CA MET A 31 26.41 -0.13 10.31
C MET A 31 25.50 1.02 9.84
N ALA A 32 26.08 2.19 9.54
CA ALA A 32 25.32 3.32 9.00
C ALA A 32 24.77 3.00 7.60
N SER A 33 25.59 2.40 6.73
CA SER A 33 25.19 1.95 5.41
C SER A 33 24.08 0.89 5.48
N GLU A 34 24.22 -0.09 6.37
CA GLU A 34 23.21 -1.13 6.58
C GLU A 34 21.88 -0.54 7.07
N THR A 35 21.92 0.42 8.00
CA THR A 35 20.73 1.09 8.52
C THR A 35 20.01 1.86 7.43
N LYS A 36 20.74 2.57 6.56
CA LYS A 36 20.18 3.26 5.39
C LYS A 36 19.51 2.28 4.43
N ASN A 37 20.19 1.17 4.10
CA ASN A 37 19.64 0.16 3.20
C ASN A 37 18.37 -0.49 3.76
N ARG A 38 18.32 -0.77 5.07
CA ARG A 38 17.12 -1.28 5.75
C ARG A 38 15.98 -0.27 5.69
N HIS A 39 16.27 1.01 5.90
CA HIS A 39 15.28 2.09 5.82
C HIS A 39 14.69 2.22 4.41
N GLU A 40 15.53 2.21 3.39
CA GLU A 40 15.11 2.27 1.98
C GLU A 40 14.25 1.07 1.58
N LYS A 41 14.63 -0.15 2.00
CA LYS A 41 13.81 -1.35 1.78
C LYS A 41 12.45 -1.24 2.44
N MET A 42 12.41 -0.81 3.71
CA MET A 42 11.15 -0.63 4.44
C MET A 42 10.24 0.38 3.74
N LYS A 43 10.80 1.51 3.28
CA LYS A 43 10.06 2.52 2.54
C LYS A 43 9.48 1.96 1.24
N LYS A 44 10.27 1.18 0.49
CA LYS A 44 9.82 0.52 -0.74
C LYS A 44 8.64 -0.42 -0.45
N THR A 45 8.76 -1.28 0.57
CA THR A 45 7.68 -2.20 0.95
C THR A 45 6.41 -1.47 1.38
N ILE A 46 6.52 -0.37 2.12
CA ILE A 46 5.35 0.44 2.50
C ILE A 46 4.68 1.04 1.26
N SER A 47 5.46 1.54 0.30
CA SER A 47 4.91 2.07 -0.96
C SER A 47 4.16 0.98 -1.74
N GLU A 48 4.75 -0.20 -1.89
CA GLU A 48 4.12 -1.33 -2.58
C GLU A 48 2.82 -1.79 -1.89
N LEU A 49 2.79 -1.77 -0.56
CA LEU A 49 1.58 -2.06 0.22
C LEU A 49 0.50 -0.98 0.02
N GLN A 50 0.88 0.29 -0.04
CA GLN A 50 -0.04 1.39 -0.33
C GLN A 50 -0.66 1.24 -1.72
N ASP A 51 0.15 0.96 -2.74
CA ASP A 51 -0.33 0.72 -4.10
C ASP A 51 -1.28 -0.48 -4.16
N SER A 52 -0.96 -1.56 -3.43
CA SER A 52 -1.82 -2.74 -3.34
C SER A 52 -3.16 -2.45 -2.65
N LEU A 53 -3.15 -1.62 -1.60
CA LEU A 53 -4.38 -1.18 -0.91
C LEU A 53 -5.24 -0.26 -1.78
N ASP A 54 -4.62 0.62 -2.56
CA ASP A 54 -5.33 1.49 -3.50
C ASP A 54 -5.96 0.66 -4.63
N TYR A 55 -5.25 -0.32 -5.15
CA TYR A 55 -5.81 -1.29 -6.10
C TYR A 55 -6.97 -2.09 -5.51
N LEU A 56 -6.81 -2.59 -4.28
CA LEU A 56 -7.86 -3.31 -3.58
C LEU A 56 -9.10 -2.43 -3.36
N ARG A 57 -8.91 -1.17 -2.99
CA ARG A 57 -10.00 -0.20 -2.81
C ARG A 57 -10.82 -0.05 -4.09
N VAL A 58 -10.17 0.07 -5.25
CA VAL A 58 -10.85 0.16 -6.54
C VAL A 58 -11.59 -1.14 -6.85
N SER A 59 -10.92 -2.28 -6.67
CA SER A 59 -11.51 -3.61 -6.89
C SER A 59 -12.79 -3.82 -6.06
N VAL A 60 -12.78 -3.42 -4.79
CA VAL A 60 -13.96 -3.51 -3.91
C VAL A 60 -15.10 -2.61 -4.41
N LYS A 61 -14.80 -1.40 -4.91
CA LYS A 61 -15.83 -0.52 -5.49
C LYS A 61 -16.52 -1.17 -6.69
N TYR A 62 -15.76 -1.83 -7.57
CA TYR A 62 -16.32 -2.57 -8.70
C TYR A 62 -17.16 -3.75 -8.25
N LEU A 63 -16.68 -4.56 -7.31
CA LEU A 63 -17.44 -5.70 -6.79
C LEU A 63 -18.78 -5.28 -6.19
N VAL A 64 -18.80 -4.21 -5.40
CA VAL A 64 -20.05 -3.69 -4.81
C VAL A 64 -20.99 -3.14 -5.88
N PHE A 65 -20.45 -2.46 -6.89
CA PHE A 65 -21.24 -1.95 -8.01
C PHE A 65 -21.91 -3.09 -8.80
N ASP A 66 -21.14 -4.11 -9.17
CA ASP A 66 -21.63 -5.27 -9.92
C ASP A 66 -22.66 -6.07 -9.08
N LEU A 67 -22.43 -6.19 -7.77
CA LEU A 67 -23.38 -6.83 -6.85
C LEU A 67 -24.71 -6.07 -6.79
N GLU A 68 -24.69 -4.73 -6.74
CA GLU A 68 -25.94 -3.95 -6.78
C GLU A 68 -26.63 -4.03 -8.16
N ALA A 69 -25.87 -4.08 -9.25
CA ALA A 69 -26.43 -4.26 -10.59
C ALA A 69 -27.16 -5.60 -10.72
N THR A 70 -26.51 -6.70 -10.33
CA THR A 70 -27.10 -8.05 -10.35
C THR A 70 -28.29 -8.18 -9.39
N ARG A 71 -28.25 -7.52 -8.23
CA ARG A 71 -29.39 -7.48 -7.29
C ARG A 71 -30.60 -6.78 -7.89
N ARG A 72 -30.40 -5.65 -8.59
CA ARG A 72 -31.46 -4.91 -9.28
C ARG A 72 -32.06 -5.72 -10.42
N GLU A 73 -31.21 -6.35 -11.23
CA GLU A 73 -31.64 -7.21 -12.34
C GLU A 73 -32.47 -8.39 -11.83
N ASN A 74 -32.01 -9.08 -10.78
CA ASN A 74 -32.75 -10.19 -10.19
C ASN A 74 -34.15 -9.75 -9.71
N LYS A 75 -34.24 -8.58 -9.06
CA LYS A 75 -35.52 -8.01 -8.63
C LYS A 75 -36.44 -7.70 -9.82
N GLN A 76 -35.91 -7.15 -10.91
CA GLN A 76 -36.68 -6.89 -12.13
C GLN A 76 -37.20 -8.19 -12.75
N LEU A 77 -36.33 -9.21 -12.89
CA LEU A 77 -36.70 -10.51 -13.44
C LEU A 77 -37.79 -11.19 -12.60
N ARG A 78 -37.68 -11.17 -11.26
CA ARG A 78 -38.73 -11.68 -10.36
C ARG A 78 -40.06 -10.96 -10.55
N SER A 79 -40.03 -9.63 -10.64
CA SER A 79 -41.25 -8.85 -10.88
C SER A 79 -41.89 -9.19 -12.24
N LEU A 80 -41.11 -9.48 -13.28
CA LEU A 80 -41.64 -9.91 -14.58
C LEU A 80 -42.28 -11.30 -14.51
N LEU A 81 -41.69 -12.22 -13.74
CA LEU A 81 -42.27 -13.55 -13.52
C LEU A 81 -43.58 -13.50 -12.74
N GLU A 82 -43.64 -12.69 -11.68
CA GLU A 82 -44.87 -12.47 -10.90
C GLU A 82 -45.98 -11.80 -11.72
N ARG A 83 -45.61 -10.98 -12.72
CA ARG A 83 -46.55 -10.29 -13.61
C ARG A 83 -46.98 -11.10 -14.81
N ARG A 84 -46.41 -12.28 -15.08
CA ARG A 84 -47.00 -13.24 -16.02
C ARG A 84 -48.12 -13.96 -15.25
N PRO A 85 -49.41 -13.62 -15.45
CA PRO A 85 -50.46 -14.50 -14.98
C PRO A 85 -50.34 -15.80 -15.79
N ASP A 86 -50.73 -16.93 -15.20
CA ASP A 86 -50.85 -18.21 -15.91
C ASP A 86 -51.70 -18.02 -17.18
N SER A 87 -51.05 -17.76 -18.31
CA SER A 87 -51.62 -17.86 -19.65
C SER A 87 -51.63 -19.34 -20.02
N ASN A 88 -52.33 -20.14 -19.22
CA ASN A 88 -52.70 -21.51 -19.47
C ASN A 88 -54.15 -21.64 -18.98
N ASN A 89 -55.06 -21.15 -19.81
CA ASN A 89 -56.44 -21.62 -19.87
C ASN A 89 -56.61 -22.31 -21.23
#